data_AF-A0A1R2CHL3-F1
#
_entry.id   AF-A0A1R2CHL3-F1
#
_cell.length_a   1.000
_cell.length_b   1.000
_cell.length_c   1.000
_cell.angle_alpha   90.00
_cell.angle_beta   90.00
_cell.angle_gamma   90.00
#
_symmetry.space_group_name_H-M   'P 1'
#
loop_
_entity.id
_entity.type
_entity.pdbx_description
1 polymer ?
#
loop_
_entity_poly.entity_id
_entity_poly.type
_entity_poly.pdbx_seq_one_letter_code
_entity_poly.pdbx_strand_id
1 'polypeptide(L)'
;MDSDDNYMFQCPACRQHISDSQIHDHIQNCEFYYRHSSNSDYYSSINSSITDSYRYAQASLSSSESESMEETASVDFSTRHKHMTPSKTYSIATCPVCYNNYHNTQHPPLMLPSCGHTVCKPCLKDIKEKSEKITCPICRAPSKLEIKSLPINYALLELTEKKSQTKCYIHDHDYVAYCKDDQTVLCGVCLFDHKDHICCLLNDSELERITEEKKSKIDLQIQELNMSKKMWIEALIEMDKFLNLINEKIEIHKSCVVETEKKMIKTIQEGSKKCIEELAELATHDTLKHLQRVFEENICALTQQIDMLERKIEQFDELTMADKLDDKSSIEVKPLNDVPLLTAAKSILEKLSNSVDYKQAIQNQKIF
;
A
#
# COMPACT_ATOMS: atom_id res chain seq x y z
N MET A 1 -15.61 11.80 34.36
CA MET A 1 -15.31 10.57 35.12
C MET A 1 -15.44 9.42 34.15
N ASP A 2 -14.29 9.12 33.54
CA ASP A 2 -13.74 7.86 33.04
C ASP A 2 -14.68 6.76 32.56
N SER A 3 -14.59 6.50 31.26
CA SER A 3 -14.81 5.18 30.69
C SER A 3 -13.88 5.05 29.48
N ASP A 4 -12.62 4.72 29.78
CA ASP A 4 -11.66 4.22 28.79
C ASP A 4 -12.19 2.89 28.26
N ASP A 5 -12.70 2.90 27.03
CA ASP A 5 -13.00 1.68 26.29
C ASP A 5 -11.68 0.96 25.99
N ASN A 6 -11.32 0.04 26.89
CA ASN A 6 -10.12 -0.77 26.82
C ASN A 6 -10.28 -1.81 25.70
N TYR A 7 -9.95 -1.42 24.47
CA TYR A 7 -10.03 -2.27 23.29
C TYR A 7 -9.05 -3.43 23.44
N MET A 8 -9.58 -4.65 23.50
CA MET A 8 -8.83 -5.88 23.75
C MET A 8 -8.70 -6.69 22.45
N PHE A 9 -7.48 -6.81 21.94
CA PHE A 9 -7.14 -7.55 20.74
C PHE A 9 -6.93 -9.03 21.04
N GLN A 10 -7.53 -9.92 20.26
CA GLN A 10 -7.34 -11.35 20.45
C GLN A 10 -6.15 -11.84 19.60
N CYS A 11 -5.11 -12.38 20.24
CA CYS A 11 -3.97 -12.94 19.53
C CYS A 11 -4.44 -14.15 18.67
N PRO A 12 -4.19 -14.15 17.35
CA PRO A 12 -4.68 -15.21 16.48
C PRO A 12 -3.98 -16.56 16.70
N ALA A 13 -2.82 -16.58 17.34
CA ALA A 13 -2.06 -17.81 17.63
C ALA A 13 -2.51 -18.48 18.94
N CYS A 14 -2.52 -17.76 20.07
CA CYS A 14 -2.86 -18.33 21.39
C CYS A 14 -4.27 -17.99 21.88
N ARG A 15 -5.01 -17.15 21.15
CA ARG A 15 -6.39 -16.71 21.43
C ARG A 15 -6.58 -15.92 22.74
N GLN A 16 -5.50 -15.45 23.37
CA GLN A 16 -5.60 -14.54 24.51
C GLN A 16 -6.03 -13.14 24.07
N HIS A 17 -6.88 -12.49 24.86
CA HIS A 17 -7.28 -11.10 24.70
C HIS A 17 -6.26 -10.19 25.39
N ILE A 18 -5.76 -9.20 24.67
CA ILE A 18 -4.59 -8.39 25.03
C ILE A 18 -4.96 -6.92 24.86
N SER A 19 -4.74 -6.12 25.91
CA SER A 19 -4.92 -4.67 25.81
C SER A 19 -3.81 -4.04 24.96
N ASP A 20 -4.07 -2.85 24.41
CA ASP A 20 -3.14 -2.15 23.52
C ASP A 20 -1.74 -1.94 24.16
N SER A 21 -1.71 -1.70 25.48
CA SER A 21 -0.47 -1.56 26.26
C SER A 21 0.36 -2.85 26.40
N GLN A 22 -0.25 -4.02 26.21
CA GLN A 22 0.35 -5.34 26.41
C GLN A 22 0.70 -6.06 25.10
N ILE A 23 0.31 -5.49 23.94
CA ILE A 23 0.54 -6.09 22.62
C ILE A 23 2.04 -6.29 22.35
N HIS A 24 2.86 -5.28 22.62
CA HIS A 24 4.28 -5.35 22.31
C HIS A 24 5.02 -6.43 23.11
N ASP A 25 4.69 -6.58 24.39
CA ASP A 25 5.27 -7.60 25.26
C ASP A 25 4.74 -9.00 24.93
N HIS A 26 3.46 -9.11 24.59
CA HIS A 26 2.86 -10.38 24.17
C HIS A 26 3.44 -10.91 22.85
N ILE A 27 3.67 -10.06 21.85
CA ILE A 27 4.28 -10.47 20.57
C ILE A 27 5.69 -11.05 20.80
N GLN A 28 6.45 -10.51 21.76
CA GLN A 28 7.81 -10.97 22.05
C GLN A 28 7.86 -12.29 22.81
N ASN A 29 6.85 -12.60 23.63
CA ASN A 29 6.87 -13.74 24.56
C ASN A 29 5.84 -14.85 24.25
N CYS A 30 5.01 -14.70 23.21
CA CYS A 30 4.02 -15.72 22.85
C CYS A 30 4.69 -16.95 22.21
N GLU A 31 4.85 -18.03 22.99
CA GLU A 31 5.48 -19.29 22.56
C GLU A 31 4.90 -19.87 21.25
N PHE A 32 3.59 -19.69 21.01
CA PHE A 32 2.92 -20.18 19.79
C PHE A 32 3.16 -19.28 18.58
N TYR A 33 3.34 -17.97 18.77
CA TYR A 33 3.65 -17.03 17.69
C TYR A 33 5.10 -17.24 17.22
N TYR A 34 6.03 -17.46 18.16
CA TYR A 34 7.44 -17.69 17.86
C TYR A 34 7.68 -19.01 17.11
N ARG A 35 6.99 -20.10 17.49
CA ARG A 35 7.12 -21.41 16.79
C ARG A 35 6.66 -21.38 15.32
N HIS A 36 5.73 -20.51 14.94
CA HIS A 36 5.33 -20.34 13.54
C HIS A 36 6.36 -19.53 12.72
N SER A 37 7.17 -18.69 13.36
CA SER A 37 8.27 -17.98 12.72
C SER A 37 9.56 -18.81 12.62
N SER A 38 9.77 -19.78 13.51
CA SER A 38 11.02 -20.57 13.60
C SER A 38 11.06 -21.84 12.75
N ASN A 39 9.99 -22.23 12.06
CA ASN A 39 10.03 -23.34 11.08
C ASN A 39 10.51 -22.89 9.68
N SER A 40 11.27 -21.79 9.61
CA SER A 40 11.87 -21.22 8.39
C SER A 40 13.38 -21.49 8.29
N ASP A 41 13.90 -22.59 8.83
CA ASP A 41 15.33 -22.94 8.72
C ASP A 41 15.70 -23.64 7.39
N TYR A 42 14.86 -23.51 6.35
CA TYR A 42 15.22 -23.95 4.98
C TYR A 42 15.19 -22.84 3.93
N TYR A 43 15.02 -21.57 4.33
CA TYR A 43 14.92 -20.43 3.41
C TYR A 43 15.76 -19.21 3.82
N SER A 44 16.93 -19.44 4.41
CA SER A 44 17.88 -18.37 4.76
C SER A 44 19.03 -18.31 3.74
N SER A 45 18.76 -17.69 2.57
CA SER A 45 19.81 -17.11 1.70
C SER A 45 19.34 -16.01 0.73
N ILE A 46 18.06 -15.59 0.74
CA ILE A 46 17.55 -14.61 -0.26
C ILE A 46 17.15 -13.25 0.35
N ASN A 47 17.11 -13.09 1.69
CA ASN A 47 16.51 -11.90 2.30
C ASN A 47 17.47 -10.76 2.71
N SER A 48 18.76 -10.78 2.36
CA SER A 48 19.62 -9.62 2.68
C SER A 48 19.41 -8.41 1.76
N SER A 49 18.70 -8.55 0.63
CA SER A 49 18.51 -7.45 -0.34
C SER A 49 17.14 -6.77 -0.29
N ILE A 50 16.20 -7.27 0.51
CA ILE A 50 14.82 -6.74 0.59
C ILE A 50 14.67 -5.75 1.76
N THR A 51 15.49 -5.88 2.81
CA THR A 51 15.41 -5.01 4.00
C THR A 51 15.99 -3.61 3.80
N ASP A 52 16.90 -3.40 2.85
CA ASP A 52 17.51 -2.09 2.62
C ASP A 52 16.62 -1.13 1.81
N SER A 53 15.67 -1.67 1.05
CA SER A 53 14.72 -0.87 0.25
C SER A 53 13.68 -0.14 1.12
N TYR A 54 13.41 -0.64 2.33
CA TYR A 54 12.39 -0.07 3.22
C TYR A 54 12.92 1.02 4.16
N ARG A 55 14.24 1.12 4.40
CA ARG A 55 14.80 2.13 5.32
C ARG A 55 15.03 3.51 4.68
N TYR A 56 15.04 3.60 3.35
CA TYR A 56 15.26 4.87 2.66
C TYR A 56 13.98 5.74 2.59
N ALA A 57 12.80 5.17 2.80
CA ALA A 57 11.52 5.89 2.69
C ALA A 57 11.10 6.64 3.98
N GLN A 58 11.82 6.48 5.10
CA GLN A 58 11.46 7.09 6.39
C GLN A 58 12.27 8.34 6.77
N ALA A 59 13.25 8.76 5.96
CA ALA A 59 14.16 9.86 6.33
C ALA A 59 13.81 11.23 5.71
N SER A 60 12.61 11.41 5.18
CA SER A 60 12.18 12.71 4.66
C SER A 60 10.73 12.91 5.02
N LEU A 61 10.48 13.61 6.14
CA LEU A 61 9.32 14.47 6.43
C LEU A 61 9.36 14.86 7.91
N SER A 62 10.19 15.84 8.23
CA SER A 62 9.93 16.76 9.34
C SER A 62 9.81 18.18 8.79
N SER A 63 8.84 18.90 9.35
CA SER A 63 8.59 20.35 9.26
C SER A 63 7.60 20.86 8.20
N SER A 64 6.39 21.11 8.72
CA SER A 64 5.60 22.36 8.68
C SER A 64 5.15 23.01 7.36
N GLU A 65 3.81 23.12 7.30
CA GLU A 65 2.98 24.26 6.87
C GLU A 65 2.40 24.35 5.44
N SER A 66 1.05 24.33 5.45
CA SER A 66 0.05 25.09 4.66
C SER A 66 -0.23 24.80 3.17
N GLU A 67 -1.51 24.49 2.94
CA GLU A 67 -2.41 24.84 1.83
C GLU A 67 -2.01 24.51 0.38
N SER A 68 -2.74 23.56 -0.22
CA SER A 68 -3.84 23.82 -1.16
C SER A 68 -4.22 22.53 -1.93
N MET A 69 -5.49 22.49 -2.36
CA MET A 69 -6.09 21.41 -3.11
C MET A 69 -5.38 21.16 -4.44
N GLU A 70 -5.02 19.92 -4.74
CA GLU A 70 -5.13 19.38 -6.09
C GLU A 70 -5.32 17.86 -6.05
N GLU A 71 -6.32 17.44 -6.80
CA GLU A 71 -6.75 16.10 -7.10
C GLU A 71 -5.67 15.41 -7.96
N THR A 72 -5.26 14.18 -7.61
CA THR A 72 -4.88 13.05 -8.50
C THR A 72 -3.93 12.10 -7.77
N ALA A 73 -4.27 10.80 -7.77
CA ALA A 73 -3.40 9.69 -8.13
C ALA A 73 -3.98 8.36 -7.62
N SER A 74 -4.51 7.61 -8.56
CA SER A 74 -4.72 6.17 -8.54
C SER A 74 -3.47 5.42 -8.09
N VAL A 75 -3.58 4.67 -6.99
CA VAL A 75 -2.59 3.63 -6.64
C VAL A 75 -3.01 2.36 -7.36
N ASP A 76 -2.43 2.15 -8.54
CA ASP A 76 -2.67 1.02 -9.41
C ASP A 76 -1.97 -0.23 -8.84
N PHE A 77 -2.70 -1.07 -8.10
CA PHE A 77 -2.23 -2.39 -7.68
C PHE A 77 -2.42 -3.39 -8.82
N SER A 78 -1.71 -3.18 -9.92
CA SER A 78 -1.62 -4.11 -11.05
C SER A 78 -0.20 -4.61 -11.19
N THR A 79 0.29 -5.36 -10.20
CA THR A 79 1.54 -6.11 -10.37
C THR A 79 1.26 -7.34 -11.21
N ARG A 80 1.43 -7.21 -12.53
CA ARG A 80 1.46 -8.33 -13.47
C ARG A 80 2.56 -9.31 -13.06
N HIS A 81 2.19 -10.39 -12.38
CA HIS A 81 3.07 -11.54 -12.23
C HIS A 81 3.29 -12.16 -13.62
N LYS A 82 4.41 -11.81 -14.25
CA LYS A 82 4.92 -12.55 -15.41
C LYS A 82 5.11 -14.00 -14.96
N HIS A 83 4.39 -14.91 -15.62
CA HIS A 83 4.66 -16.34 -15.59
C HIS A 83 6.17 -16.59 -15.63
N MET A 84 6.73 -17.07 -14.51
CA MET A 84 8.06 -17.67 -14.50
C MET A 84 7.88 -19.10 -14.98
N THR A 85 8.27 -19.35 -16.23
CA THR A 85 8.50 -20.71 -16.69
C THR A 85 9.68 -21.30 -15.92
N PRO A 86 9.64 -22.59 -15.53
CA PRO A 86 10.78 -23.23 -14.88
C PRO A 86 11.92 -23.29 -15.90
N SER A 87 12.97 -22.50 -15.66
CA SER A 87 14.21 -22.59 -16.40
C SER A 87 14.77 -23.98 -16.20
N LYS A 88 14.84 -24.74 -17.30
CA LYS A 88 15.60 -25.98 -17.39
C LYS A 88 17.03 -25.71 -16.92
N THR A 89 17.54 -26.68 -16.19
CA THR A 89 18.89 -26.79 -15.68
C THR A 89 19.97 -26.43 -16.72
N TYR A 90 20.88 -25.57 -16.26
CA TYR A 90 22.17 -25.14 -16.81
C TYR A 90 22.56 -25.62 -18.22
N SER A 91 22.53 -24.69 -19.19
CA SER A 91 23.33 -24.81 -20.41
C SER A 91 24.60 -23.97 -20.31
N ILE A 92 25.68 -24.65 -20.62
CA ILE A 92 27.07 -24.22 -20.76
C ILE A 92 27.13 -23.01 -21.71
N ALA A 93 27.41 -21.83 -21.15
CA ALA A 93 27.68 -20.56 -21.86
C ALA A 93 26.72 -20.20 -23.02
N THR A 94 25.59 -19.56 -22.70
CA THR A 94 24.61 -19.03 -23.68
C THR A 94 24.59 -17.50 -23.74
N CYS A 95 24.14 -16.95 -24.87
CA CYS A 95 23.94 -15.51 -25.02
C CYS A 95 22.74 -15.01 -24.18
N PRO A 96 22.88 -13.95 -23.37
CA PRO A 96 21.79 -13.46 -22.51
C PRO A 96 20.66 -12.74 -23.28
N VAL A 97 20.82 -12.52 -24.59
CA VAL A 97 19.82 -11.85 -25.44
C VAL A 97 18.97 -12.86 -26.19
N CYS A 98 19.60 -13.80 -26.92
CA CYS A 98 18.88 -14.79 -27.73
C CYS A 98 18.83 -16.19 -27.11
N TYR A 99 19.53 -16.42 -25.99
CA TYR A 99 19.64 -17.72 -25.31
C TYR A 99 20.23 -18.85 -26.15
N ASN A 100 20.82 -18.55 -27.31
CA ASN A 100 21.57 -19.52 -28.11
C ASN A 100 22.95 -19.78 -27.50
N ASN A 101 23.44 -21.01 -27.64
CA ASN A 101 24.80 -21.40 -27.26
C ASN A 101 25.83 -20.59 -28.03
N TYR A 102 26.92 -20.19 -27.38
CA TYR A 102 28.04 -19.59 -28.08
C TYR A 102 28.70 -20.58 -29.04
N HIS A 103 29.15 -20.06 -30.18
CA HIS A 103 29.79 -20.85 -31.22
C HIS A 103 30.77 -19.97 -32.00
N ASN A 104 31.91 -20.51 -32.42
CA ASN A 104 32.94 -19.74 -33.11
C ASN A 104 32.44 -19.07 -34.42
N THR A 105 31.42 -19.66 -35.06
CA THR A 105 30.87 -19.16 -36.34
C THR A 105 29.48 -18.52 -36.22
N GLN A 106 28.48 -19.25 -35.70
CA GLN A 106 27.07 -18.81 -35.70
C GLN A 106 26.78 -17.75 -34.62
N HIS A 107 27.28 -17.97 -33.40
CA HIS A 107 27.08 -17.06 -32.26
C HIS A 107 28.42 -16.74 -31.56
N PRO A 108 29.35 -16.01 -32.21
CA PRO A 108 30.62 -15.65 -31.58
C PRO A 108 30.39 -14.81 -30.32
N PRO A 109 30.93 -15.21 -29.14
CA PRO A 109 30.80 -14.46 -27.90
C PRO A 109 31.68 -13.22 -27.93
N LEU A 110 31.11 -12.03 -28.13
CA LEU A 110 31.85 -10.77 -28.11
C LEU A 110 31.78 -10.11 -26.74
N MET A 111 32.92 -9.73 -26.19
CA MET A 111 33.02 -9.04 -24.90
C MET A 111 33.01 -7.52 -25.12
N LEU A 112 32.20 -6.81 -24.31
CA LEU A 112 32.13 -5.36 -24.27
C LEU A 112 33.19 -4.83 -23.27
N PRO A 113 34.28 -4.18 -23.72
CA PRO A 113 35.37 -3.82 -22.81
C PRO A 113 35.00 -2.78 -21.74
N SER A 114 33.93 -2.00 -21.94
CA SER A 114 33.48 -1.02 -20.97
C SER A 114 32.83 -1.63 -19.72
N CYS A 115 32.38 -2.89 -19.78
CA CYS A 115 31.69 -3.53 -18.66
C CYS A 115 31.95 -5.03 -18.50
N GLY A 116 32.76 -5.65 -19.36
CA GLY A 116 33.12 -7.08 -19.31
C GLY A 116 32.01 -8.06 -19.74
N HIS A 117 30.78 -7.60 -19.96
CA HIS A 117 29.68 -8.46 -20.38
C HIS A 117 29.88 -9.00 -21.80
N THR A 118 29.46 -10.26 -22.01
CA THR A 118 29.57 -10.93 -23.30
C THR A 118 28.19 -11.09 -23.96
N VAL A 119 28.09 -10.77 -25.24
CA VAL A 119 26.87 -10.90 -26.07
C VAL A 119 27.26 -11.46 -27.43
N CYS A 120 26.41 -12.30 -28.05
CA CYS A 120 26.77 -12.88 -29.35
C CYS A 120 26.76 -11.82 -30.47
N LYS A 121 27.62 -12.00 -31.48
CA LYS A 121 27.75 -11.07 -32.61
C LYS A 121 26.43 -10.74 -33.32
N PRO A 122 25.52 -11.69 -33.61
CA PRO A 122 24.21 -11.37 -34.19
C PRO A 122 23.40 -10.38 -33.33
N CYS A 123 23.27 -10.64 -32.03
CA CYS A 123 22.51 -9.75 -31.14
C CYS A 123 23.11 -8.35 -31.03
N LEU A 124 24.45 -8.23 -31.04
CA LEU A 124 25.09 -6.90 -31.07
C LEU A 124 24.87 -6.15 -32.38
N LYS A 125 24.75 -6.86 -33.52
CA LYS A 125 24.36 -6.24 -34.80
C LYS A 125 22.95 -5.70 -34.73
N ASP A 126 22.00 -6.50 -34.25
CA ASP A 126 20.60 -6.08 -34.10
C ASP A 126 20.46 -4.85 -33.19
N ILE A 127 21.24 -4.79 -32.11
CA ILE A 127 21.29 -3.62 -31.20
C ILE A 127 21.87 -2.40 -31.93
N LYS A 128 22.96 -2.55 -32.69
CA LYS A 128 23.57 -1.44 -33.45
C LYS A 128 22.61 -0.90 -34.51
N GLU A 129 21.87 -1.77 -35.20
CA GLU A 129 20.89 -1.38 -36.22
C GLU A 129 19.72 -0.59 -35.62
N LYS A 130 19.29 -0.90 -34.39
CA LYS A 130 18.15 -0.25 -33.73
C LYS A 130 18.47 1.05 -33.02
N SER A 131 19.72 1.27 -32.61
CA SER A 131 20.04 2.39 -31.70
C SER A 131 21.27 3.22 -32.10
N GLU A 132 21.84 2.98 -33.29
CA GLU A 132 23.02 3.63 -33.89
C GLU A 132 24.33 3.43 -33.10
N LYS A 133 24.26 3.43 -31.76
CA LYS A 133 25.32 3.15 -30.80
C LYS A 133 25.07 1.79 -30.14
N ILE A 134 26.17 1.08 -29.88
CA ILE A 134 26.13 -0.19 -29.16
C ILE A 134 26.05 0.10 -27.66
N THR A 135 24.97 -0.35 -27.03
CA THR A 135 24.81 -0.32 -25.57
C THR A 135 24.71 -1.73 -25.04
N CYS A 136 25.31 -1.98 -23.87
CA CYS A 136 25.23 -3.29 -23.24
C CYS A 136 23.76 -3.60 -22.87
N PRO A 137 23.18 -4.72 -23.33
CA PRO A 137 21.79 -5.06 -23.00
C PRO A 137 21.60 -5.45 -21.52
N ILE A 138 22.69 -5.69 -20.80
CA ILE A 138 22.68 -6.17 -19.41
C ILE A 138 22.79 -5.00 -18.44
N CYS A 139 23.81 -4.15 -18.60
CA CYS A 139 24.11 -3.04 -17.68
C CYS A 139 23.97 -1.65 -18.31
N ARG A 140 23.55 -1.56 -19.58
CA ARG A 140 23.38 -0.31 -20.36
C ARG A 140 24.64 0.53 -20.57
N ALA A 141 25.82 0.03 -20.18
CA ALA A 141 27.09 0.69 -20.45
C ALA A 141 27.29 0.88 -21.96
N PRO A 142 27.63 2.10 -22.44
CA PRO A 142 27.91 2.32 -23.85
C PRO A 142 29.22 1.66 -24.26
N SER A 143 29.28 1.15 -25.50
CA SER A 143 30.52 0.74 -26.14
C SER A 143 31.00 1.84 -27.07
N LYS A 144 32.29 2.20 -26.96
CA LYS A 144 32.97 3.12 -27.87
C LYS A 144 33.58 2.41 -29.09
N LEU A 145 33.58 1.08 -29.09
CA LEU A 145 34.18 0.26 -30.14
C LEU A 145 33.10 -0.25 -31.10
N GLU A 146 33.48 -0.37 -32.37
CA GLU A 146 32.66 -1.06 -33.36
C GLU A 146 32.63 -2.58 -33.13
N ILE A 147 31.56 -3.25 -33.58
CA ILE A 147 31.40 -4.72 -33.45
C ILE A 147 32.61 -5.48 -33.98
N LYS A 148 33.23 -5.02 -35.08
CA LYS A 148 34.40 -5.66 -35.70
C LYS A 148 35.65 -5.61 -34.81
N SER A 149 35.70 -4.66 -33.88
CA SER A 149 36.82 -4.41 -32.98
C SER A 149 36.60 -4.96 -31.57
N LEU A 150 35.46 -5.60 -31.32
CA LEU A 150 35.17 -6.22 -30.03
C LEU A 150 35.92 -7.57 -29.91
N PRO A 151 36.61 -7.82 -28.79
CA PRO A 151 37.31 -9.08 -28.57
C PRO A 151 36.33 -10.25 -28.42
N ILE A 152 36.73 -11.41 -28.94
CA ILE A 152 36.01 -12.68 -28.73
C ILE A 152 36.40 -13.24 -27.37
N ASN A 153 35.43 -13.70 -26.58
CA ASN A 153 35.67 -14.40 -25.33
C ASN A 153 35.90 -15.89 -25.60
N TYR A 154 37.17 -16.25 -25.86
CA TYR A 154 37.58 -17.63 -26.17
C TYR A 154 37.33 -18.62 -25.01
N ALA A 155 37.37 -18.17 -23.75
CA ALA A 155 37.08 -19.03 -22.61
C ALA A 155 35.65 -19.62 -22.67
N LEU A 156 34.69 -18.87 -23.19
CA LEU A 156 33.32 -19.37 -23.38
C LEU A 156 33.22 -20.35 -24.56
N LEU A 157 34.05 -20.19 -25.58
CA LEU A 157 34.14 -21.16 -26.69
C LEU A 157 34.73 -22.49 -26.21
N GLU A 158 35.82 -22.45 -25.43
CA GLU A 158 36.43 -23.65 -24.84
C GLU A 158 35.46 -24.43 -23.94
N LEU A 159 34.58 -23.74 -23.21
CA LEU A 159 33.54 -24.37 -22.40
C LEU A 159 32.48 -25.07 -23.27
N THR A 160 32.10 -24.47 -24.39
CA THR A 160 31.13 -25.08 -25.33
C THR A 160 31.72 -26.19 -26.21
N GLU A 161 33.04 -26.19 -26.39
CA GLU A 161 33.78 -27.19 -27.17
C GLU A 161 34.14 -28.45 -26.37
N LYS A 162 34.01 -28.44 -25.03
CA LYS A 162 34.06 -29.65 -24.18
C LYS A 162 32.80 -30.52 -24.36
N LYS A 163 32.57 -31.03 -25.57
CA LYS A 163 31.60 -32.09 -25.85
C LYS A 163 32.33 -33.44 -25.80
N SER A 164 31.74 -34.35 -25.01
CA SER A 164 32.17 -35.73 -24.72
C SER A 164 33.60 -35.85 -24.21
N GLN A 165 33.74 -36.04 -22.90
CA GLN A 165 34.98 -36.51 -22.29
C GLN A 165 35.19 -37.96 -22.77
N THR A 166 35.78 -38.14 -23.94
CA THR A 166 36.09 -39.46 -24.54
C THR A 166 37.36 -40.07 -23.97
N LYS A 167 38.08 -39.28 -23.15
CA LYS A 167 39.37 -39.63 -22.55
C LYS A 167 39.33 -39.54 -21.03
N CYS A 168 40.11 -40.41 -20.39
CA CYS A 168 40.35 -40.45 -18.96
C CYS A 168 41.01 -39.15 -18.48
N TYR A 169 40.47 -38.55 -17.42
CA TYR A 169 40.97 -37.29 -16.88
C TYR A 169 42.36 -37.41 -16.21
N ILE A 170 42.71 -38.61 -15.71
CA ILE A 170 43.99 -38.86 -15.02
C ILE A 170 45.08 -39.15 -16.06
N HIS A 171 44.75 -39.98 -17.04
CA HIS A 171 45.74 -40.59 -17.92
C HIS A 171 45.71 -40.05 -19.35
N ASP A 172 44.70 -39.26 -19.74
CA ASP A 172 44.49 -38.74 -21.11
C ASP A 172 44.43 -39.83 -22.21
N HIS A 173 44.00 -41.04 -21.82
CA HIS A 173 43.78 -42.16 -22.73
C HIS A 173 42.29 -42.37 -22.99
N ASP A 174 41.95 -42.88 -24.17
CA ASP A 174 40.58 -43.21 -24.51
C ASP A 174 39.99 -44.25 -23.53
N TYR A 175 38.72 -44.10 -23.19
CA TYR A 175 38.01 -45.08 -22.37
C TYR A 175 37.82 -46.37 -23.17
N VAL A 176 38.03 -47.51 -22.51
CA VAL A 176 37.94 -48.85 -23.14
C VAL A 176 37.05 -49.82 -22.37
N ALA A 177 36.78 -49.55 -21.09
CA ALA A 177 36.00 -50.42 -20.22
C ALA A 177 35.06 -49.63 -19.29
N TYR A 178 34.12 -50.34 -18.68
CA TYR A 178 33.21 -49.88 -17.64
C TYR A 178 33.31 -50.82 -16.43
N CYS A 179 33.47 -50.25 -15.23
CA CYS A 179 33.45 -51.00 -13.98
C CYS A 179 32.02 -51.03 -13.41
N LYS A 180 31.49 -52.22 -13.14
CA LYS A 180 30.14 -52.38 -12.56
C LYS A 180 30.10 -52.00 -11.08
N ASP A 181 31.15 -52.31 -10.33
CA ASP A 181 31.21 -52.09 -8.89
C ASP A 181 31.30 -50.60 -8.56
N ASP A 182 32.18 -49.87 -9.23
CA ASP A 182 32.35 -48.42 -9.02
C ASP A 182 31.45 -47.55 -9.91
N GLN A 183 30.78 -48.15 -10.89
CA GLN A 183 29.94 -47.49 -11.89
C GLN A 183 30.67 -46.40 -12.71
N THR A 184 31.95 -46.62 -13.01
CA THR A 184 32.82 -45.67 -13.73
C THR A 184 33.30 -46.20 -15.07
N VAL A 185 33.61 -45.29 -16.01
CA VAL A 185 34.31 -45.63 -17.26
C VAL A 185 35.83 -45.58 -17.05
N LEU A 186 36.54 -46.56 -17.58
CA LEU A 186 37.97 -46.81 -17.36
C LEU A 186 38.74 -46.76 -18.68
N CYS A 187 39.92 -46.13 -18.66
CA CYS A 187 40.93 -46.32 -19.72
C CYS A 187 41.77 -47.58 -19.45
N GLY A 188 42.62 -47.97 -20.40
CA GLY A 188 43.46 -49.16 -20.26
C GLY A 188 44.36 -49.15 -19.02
N VAL A 189 44.79 -47.99 -18.54
CA VAL A 189 45.59 -47.85 -17.30
C VAL A 189 44.74 -48.06 -16.05
N CYS A 190 43.57 -47.41 -15.97
CA CYS A 190 42.65 -47.56 -14.83
C CYS A 190 42.16 -49.00 -14.66
N LEU A 191 42.09 -49.80 -15.74
CA LEU A 191 41.69 -51.19 -15.66
C LEU A 191 42.63 -52.03 -14.75
N PHE A 192 43.92 -51.67 -14.67
CA PHE A 192 44.87 -52.36 -13.78
C PHE A 192 44.62 -52.07 -12.30
N ASP A 193 44.15 -50.86 -11.99
CA ASP A 193 43.79 -50.48 -10.62
C ASP A 193 42.47 -51.13 -10.17
N HIS A 194 41.59 -51.46 -11.12
CA HIS A 194 40.31 -52.15 -10.91
C HIS A 194 40.39 -53.67 -11.18
N LYS A 195 41.57 -54.28 -11.03
CA LYS A 195 41.82 -55.71 -11.33
C LYS A 195 40.94 -56.70 -10.57
N ASP A 196 40.50 -56.31 -9.37
CA ASP A 196 39.70 -57.14 -8.47
C ASP A 196 38.19 -56.84 -8.60
N HIS A 197 37.80 -55.95 -9.54
CA HIS A 197 36.41 -55.53 -9.77
C HIS A 197 35.86 -56.11 -11.08
N ILE A 198 34.53 -56.19 -11.17
CA ILE A 198 33.82 -56.68 -12.35
C ILE A 198 33.77 -55.58 -13.41
N CYS A 199 34.63 -55.70 -14.42
CA CYS A 199 34.73 -54.76 -15.53
C CYS A 199 34.30 -55.41 -16.86
N CYS A 200 33.60 -54.65 -17.71
CA CYS A 200 33.27 -55.05 -19.09
C CYS A 200 33.85 -54.04 -20.09
N LEU A 201 34.17 -54.50 -21.31
CA LEU A 201 34.66 -53.61 -22.37
C LEU A 201 33.51 -52.76 -22.93
N LEU A 202 33.82 -51.56 -23.45
CA LEU A 202 32.78 -50.67 -23.99
C LEU A 202 32.07 -51.21 -25.24
N ASN A 203 32.61 -52.25 -25.88
CA ASN A 203 32.01 -52.92 -27.04
C ASN A 203 31.24 -54.20 -26.65
N ASP A 204 31.08 -54.47 -25.35
CA ASP A 204 30.40 -55.67 -24.86
C ASP A 204 28.87 -55.52 -24.95
N SER A 205 28.19 -56.54 -25.47
CA SER A 205 26.74 -56.66 -25.49
C SER A 205 26.08 -56.50 -24.11
N GLU A 206 26.80 -56.83 -23.04
CA GLU A 206 26.31 -56.66 -21.66
C GLU A 206 26.18 -55.19 -21.25
N LEU A 207 26.91 -54.28 -21.91
CA LEU A 207 26.81 -52.84 -21.64
C LEU A 207 25.49 -52.27 -22.14
N GLU A 208 24.94 -52.78 -23.25
CA GLU A 208 23.62 -52.38 -23.75
C GLU A 208 22.56 -52.62 -22.67
N ARG A 209 22.60 -53.79 -22.02
CA ARG A 209 21.68 -54.14 -20.92
C ARG A 209 21.81 -53.19 -19.73
N ILE A 210 23.03 -52.86 -19.31
CA ILE A 210 23.28 -51.92 -18.20
C ILE A 210 22.80 -50.51 -18.56
N THR A 211 23.04 -50.07 -19.79
CA THR A 211 22.60 -48.73 -20.24
C THR A 211 21.08 -48.64 -20.34
N GLU A 212 20.40 -49.69 -20.80
CA GLU A 212 18.94 -49.73 -20.86
C GLU A 212 18.32 -49.81 -19.46
N GLU A 213 18.94 -50.53 -18.52
CA GLU A 213 18.53 -50.54 -17.11
C GLU A 213 18.69 -49.15 -16.46
N LYS A 214 19.84 -48.49 -16.67
CA LYS A 214 20.06 -47.11 -16.18
C LYS A 214 19.06 -46.13 -16.79
N LYS A 215 18.78 -46.24 -18.09
CA LYS A 215 17.78 -45.43 -18.79
C LYS A 215 16.38 -45.66 -18.22
N SER A 216 15.98 -46.91 -18.03
CA SER A 216 14.69 -47.26 -17.43
C SER A 216 14.54 -46.69 -16.01
N LYS A 217 15.60 -46.74 -15.20
CA LYS A 217 15.61 -46.13 -13.86
C LYS A 217 15.44 -44.61 -13.90
N ILE A 218 16.10 -43.94 -14.85
CA ILE A 218 15.94 -42.49 -15.07
C ILE A 218 14.50 -42.17 -15.53
N ASP A 219 13.94 -42.98 -16.44
CA ASP A 219 12.57 -42.81 -16.91
C ASP A 219 11.54 -42.95 -15.78
N LEU A 220 11.74 -43.90 -14.86
CA LEU A 220 10.91 -44.05 -13.66
C LEU A 220 11.00 -42.81 -12.75
N GLN A 221 12.21 -42.29 -12.50
CA GLN A 221 12.39 -41.06 -11.72
C GLN A 221 11.72 -39.85 -12.38
N ILE A 222 11.79 -39.76 -13.71
CA ILE A 222 11.11 -38.71 -14.47
C ILE A 222 9.59 -38.84 -14.30
N GLN A 223 9.05 -40.05 -14.35
CA GLN A 223 7.62 -40.28 -14.12
C GLN A 223 7.19 -39.86 -12.71
N GLU A 224 7.93 -40.27 -11.67
CA GLU A 224 7.66 -39.88 -10.28
C GLU A 224 7.68 -38.35 -10.09
N LEU A 225 8.71 -37.68 -10.61
CA LEU A 225 8.82 -36.23 -10.55
C LEU A 225 7.71 -35.53 -11.34
N ASN A 226 7.30 -36.08 -12.49
CA ASN A 226 6.19 -35.52 -13.27
C ASN A 226 4.85 -35.66 -12.55
N MET A 227 4.62 -36.78 -11.84
CA MET A 227 3.43 -36.94 -11.01
C MET A 227 3.41 -35.91 -9.89
N SER A 228 4.52 -35.75 -9.17
CA SER A 228 4.63 -34.73 -8.12
C SER A 228 4.42 -33.32 -8.68
N LYS A 229 5.08 -32.98 -9.80
CA LYS A 229 4.91 -31.70 -10.49
C LYS A 229 3.44 -31.43 -10.85
N LYS A 230 2.70 -32.44 -11.31
CA LYS A 230 1.27 -32.30 -11.62
C LYS A 230 0.46 -31.92 -10.38
N MET A 231 0.70 -32.59 -9.24
CA MET A 231 0.05 -32.26 -7.97
C MET A 231 0.33 -30.80 -7.54
N TRP A 232 1.58 -30.34 -7.67
CA TRP A 232 1.94 -28.96 -7.36
C TRP A 232 1.30 -27.94 -8.29
N ILE A 233 1.15 -28.25 -9.58
CA ILE A 233 0.45 -27.38 -10.53
C ILE A 233 -1.04 -27.27 -10.15
N GLU A 234 -1.67 -28.37 -9.79
CA GLU A 234 -3.08 -28.38 -9.36
C GLU A 234 -3.28 -27.57 -8.06
N ALA A 235 -2.39 -27.72 -7.08
CA ALA A 235 -2.40 -26.93 -5.85
C ALA A 235 -2.19 -25.42 -6.11
N LEU A 236 -1.32 -25.06 -7.07
CA LEU A 236 -1.11 -23.66 -7.46
C LEU A 236 -2.37 -23.05 -8.08
N ILE A 237 -3.08 -23.80 -8.93
CA ILE A 237 -4.35 -23.36 -9.53
C ILE A 237 -5.41 -23.16 -8.44
N GLU A 238 -5.45 -24.02 -7.43
CA GLU A 238 -6.37 -23.88 -6.31
C GLU A 238 -6.04 -22.65 -5.44
N MET A 239 -4.75 -22.44 -5.16
CA MET A 239 -4.28 -21.26 -4.43
C MET A 239 -4.64 -19.95 -5.14
N ASP A 240 -4.52 -19.90 -6.47
CA ASP A 240 -4.90 -18.74 -7.28
C ASP A 240 -6.40 -18.41 -7.14
N LYS A 241 -7.28 -19.42 -7.08
CA LYS A 241 -8.71 -19.21 -6.80
C LYS A 241 -8.94 -18.55 -5.45
N PHE A 242 -8.21 -18.96 -4.41
CA PHE A 242 -8.31 -18.34 -3.09
C PHE A 242 -7.82 -16.88 -3.10
N LEU A 243 -6.72 -16.59 -3.78
CA LEU A 243 -6.23 -15.22 -3.93
C LEU A 243 -7.26 -14.33 -4.63
N ASN A 244 -7.89 -14.82 -5.69
CA ASN A 244 -8.95 -14.09 -6.39
C ASN A 244 -10.16 -13.81 -5.47
N LEU A 245 -10.58 -14.79 -4.67
CA LEU A 245 -11.67 -14.60 -3.70
C LEU A 245 -11.32 -13.59 -2.61
N ILE A 246 -10.08 -13.62 -2.10
CA ILE A 246 -9.61 -12.65 -1.10
C ILE A 246 -9.62 -11.24 -1.69
N ASN A 247 -9.12 -11.05 -2.90
CA ASN A 247 -9.11 -9.75 -3.57
C ASN A 247 -10.53 -9.22 -3.81
N GLU A 248 -11.46 -10.09 -4.24
CA GLU A 248 -12.88 -9.73 -4.36
C GLU A 248 -13.46 -9.26 -3.02
N LYS A 249 -13.16 -9.97 -1.92
CA LYS A 249 -13.61 -9.58 -0.58
C LYS A 249 -13.00 -8.26 -0.12
N ILE A 250 -11.73 -8.00 -0.42
CA ILE A 250 -11.06 -6.74 -0.12
C ILE A 250 -11.74 -5.58 -0.83
N GLU A 251 -12.04 -5.71 -2.12
CA GLU A 251 -12.72 -4.65 -2.88
C GLU A 251 -14.15 -4.39 -2.37
N ILE A 252 -14.88 -5.45 -1.96
CA ILE A 252 -16.18 -5.29 -1.30
C ILE A 252 -16.02 -4.49 0.01
N HIS A 253 -15.07 -4.86 0.87
CA HIS A 253 -14.86 -4.16 2.16
C HIS A 253 -14.47 -2.70 1.93
N LYS A 254 -13.58 -2.42 0.99
CA LYS A 254 -13.17 -1.07 0.61
C LYS A 254 -14.37 -0.23 0.17
N SER A 255 -15.24 -0.78 -0.68
CA SER A 255 -16.47 -0.11 -1.10
C SER A 255 -17.43 0.15 0.07
N CYS A 256 -17.62 -0.84 0.94
CA CYS A 256 -18.45 -0.69 2.14
C CYS A 256 -17.92 0.43 3.05
N VAL A 257 -16.61 0.50 3.29
CA VAL A 257 -16.00 1.54 4.13
C VAL A 257 -16.26 2.93 3.54
N VAL A 258 -15.98 3.13 2.25
CA VAL A 258 -16.21 4.42 1.57
C VAL A 258 -17.70 4.80 1.60
N GLU A 259 -18.61 3.85 1.41
CA GLU A 259 -20.05 4.11 1.48
C GLU A 259 -20.51 4.47 2.90
N THR A 260 -19.96 3.79 3.93
CA THR A 260 -20.25 4.15 5.33
C THR A 260 -19.71 5.52 5.70
N GLU A 261 -18.51 5.88 5.24
CA GLU A 261 -17.92 7.21 5.42
C GLU A 261 -18.83 8.29 4.81
N LYS A 262 -19.29 8.10 3.57
CA LYS A 262 -20.21 9.03 2.90
C LYS A 262 -21.51 9.20 3.68
N LYS A 263 -22.08 8.11 4.21
CA LYS A 263 -23.30 8.16 5.03
C LYS A 263 -23.07 8.93 6.32
N MET A 264 -21.95 8.69 7.00
CA MET A 264 -21.58 9.41 8.23
C MET A 264 -21.37 10.91 7.98
N ILE A 265 -20.65 11.28 6.92
CA ILE A 265 -20.44 12.69 6.56
C ILE A 265 -21.79 13.36 6.29
N LYS A 266 -22.68 12.68 5.56
CA LYS A 266 -24.00 13.22 5.23
C LYS A 266 -24.85 13.45 6.48
N THR A 267 -24.92 12.50 7.42
CA THR A 267 -25.69 12.68 8.66
C THR A 267 -25.12 13.80 9.53
N ILE A 268 -23.79 13.94 9.61
CA ILE A 268 -23.14 15.05 10.32
C ILE A 268 -23.48 16.40 9.68
N GLN A 269 -23.43 16.49 8.35
CA GLN A 269 -23.78 17.72 7.62
C GLN A 269 -25.25 18.10 7.80
N GLU A 270 -26.17 17.13 7.74
CA GLU A 270 -27.60 17.35 7.99
C GLU A 270 -27.86 17.80 9.44
N GLY A 271 -27.22 17.16 10.43
CA GLY A 271 -27.30 17.56 11.82
C GLY A 271 -26.76 18.97 12.07
N SER A 272 -25.62 19.32 11.46
CA SER A 272 -25.04 20.66 11.54
C SER A 272 -25.95 21.70 10.90
N LYS A 273 -26.53 21.41 9.73
CA LYS A 273 -27.45 22.32 9.05
C LYS A 273 -28.67 22.61 9.92
N LYS A 274 -29.25 21.57 10.52
CA LYS A 274 -30.40 21.71 11.42
C LYS A 274 -30.08 22.57 12.65
N CYS A 275 -28.91 22.36 13.27
CA CYS A 275 -28.49 23.20 14.40
C CYS A 275 -28.33 24.67 13.99
N ILE A 276 -27.81 24.94 12.79
CA ILE A 276 -27.66 26.31 12.26
C ILE A 276 -29.04 26.92 11.95
N GLU A 277 -29.96 26.14 11.38
CA GLU A 277 -31.34 26.58 11.13
C GLU A 277 -32.06 26.94 12.44
N GLU A 278 -31.95 26.11 13.48
CA GLU A 278 -32.52 26.41 14.81
C GLU A 278 -31.91 27.69 15.43
N LEU A 279 -30.60 27.93 15.25
CA LEU A 279 -29.95 29.17 15.69
C LEU A 279 -30.40 30.39 14.86
N ALA A 280 -30.59 30.23 13.55
CA ALA A 280 -31.06 31.30 12.67
C ALA A 280 -32.51 31.70 13.01
N GLU A 281 -33.37 30.74 13.29
CA GLU A 281 -34.75 30.99 13.76
C GLU A 281 -34.74 31.79 15.06
N LEU A 282 -33.89 31.41 16.02
CA LEU A 282 -33.74 32.17 17.27
C LEU A 282 -33.25 33.61 17.03
N ALA A 283 -32.38 33.83 16.04
CA ALA A 283 -31.80 35.13 15.71
C ALA A 283 -32.76 36.10 14.99
N THR A 284 -33.84 35.62 14.37
CA THR A 284 -34.79 36.51 13.65
C THR A 284 -35.53 37.48 14.58
N HIS A 285 -35.60 37.18 15.88
CA HIS A 285 -35.96 38.08 16.99
C HIS A 285 -37.20 38.97 16.75
N ASP A 286 -38.23 38.49 16.06
CA ASP A 286 -39.42 39.30 15.75
C ASP A 286 -40.15 39.82 17.00
N THR A 287 -40.11 39.05 18.09
CA THR A 287 -40.64 39.45 19.39
C THR A 287 -39.82 40.58 20.03
N LEU A 288 -38.49 40.55 19.89
CA LEU A 288 -37.62 41.64 20.39
C LEU A 288 -37.74 42.89 19.52
N LYS A 289 -37.85 42.74 18.19
CA LYS A 289 -38.11 43.87 17.28
C LYS A 289 -39.47 44.51 17.55
N HIS A 290 -40.49 43.72 17.88
CA HIS A 290 -41.78 44.25 18.28
C HIS A 290 -41.69 44.97 19.62
N LEU A 291 -41.03 44.36 20.62
CA LEU A 291 -40.80 44.98 21.92
C LEU A 291 -40.04 46.30 21.79
N GLN A 292 -38.97 46.34 20.98
CA GLN A 292 -38.20 47.54 20.68
C GLN A 292 -39.08 48.64 20.08
N ARG A 293 -39.96 48.32 19.11
CA ARG A 293 -40.91 49.28 18.56
C ARG A 293 -41.86 49.84 19.62
N VAL A 294 -42.38 49.00 20.52
CA VAL A 294 -43.23 49.45 21.62
C VAL A 294 -42.47 50.39 22.57
N PHE A 295 -41.19 50.11 22.86
CA PHE A 295 -40.35 51.03 23.62
C PHE A 295 -40.17 52.38 22.88
N GLU A 296 -39.87 52.37 21.59
CA GLU A 296 -39.71 53.57 20.77
C GLU A 296 -41.00 54.42 20.72
N GLU A 297 -42.16 53.78 20.54
CA GLU A 297 -43.48 54.43 20.55
C GLU A 297 -43.79 55.08 21.90
N ASN A 298 -43.56 54.36 23.01
CA ASN A 298 -43.79 54.88 24.36
C ASN A 298 -42.84 56.03 24.70
N ILE A 299 -41.55 55.92 24.32
CA ILE A 299 -40.58 57.01 24.48
C ILE A 299 -41.05 58.24 23.72
N CYS A 300 -41.46 58.08 22.45
CA CYS A 300 -41.96 59.19 21.64
C CYS A 300 -43.20 59.86 22.26
N ALA A 301 -44.16 59.07 22.76
CA ALA A 301 -45.36 59.58 23.42
C ALA A 301 -45.02 60.35 24.72
N LEU A 302 -44.10 59.83 25.53
CA LEU A 302 -43.64 60.51 26.74
C LEU A 302 -42.88 61.79 26.41
N THR A 303 -42.00 61.79 25.41
CA THR A 303 -41.30 63.00 24.93
C THR A 303 -42.31 64.06 24.50
N GLN A 304 -43.34 63.70 23.73
CA GLN A 304 -44.39 64.65 23.32
C GLN A 304 -45.16 65.23 24.51
N GLN A 305 -45.47 64.41 25.53
CA GLN A 305 -46.14 64.88 26.75
C GLN A 305 -45.24 65.84 27.54
N ILE A 306 -43.94 65.54 27.65
CA ILE A 306 -42.95 66.42 28.27
C ILE A 306 -42.87 67.74 27.49
N ASP A 307 -42.71 67.71 26.16
CA ASP A 307 -42.65 68.91 25.31
C ASP A 307 -43.92 69.77 25.41
N MET A 308 -45.09 69.15 25.59
CA MET A 308 -46.34 69.88 25.83
C MET A 308 -46.36 70.59 27.18
N LEU A 309 -45.86 69.93 28.24
CA LEU A 309 -45.78 70.49 29.57
C LEU A 309 -44.71 71.59 29.65
N GLU A 310 -43.54 71.38 29.05
CA GLU A 310 -42.46 72.37 28.97
C GLU A 310 -42.94 73.65 28.27
N ARG A 311 -43.62 73.54 27.11
CA ARG A 311 -44.22 74.71 26.45
C ARG A 311 -45.27 75.41 27.30
N LYS A 312 -46.05 74.68 28.09
CA LYS A 312 -47.03 75.29 29.00
C LYS A 312 -46.31 76.04 30.12
N ILE A 313 -45.20 75.51 30.64
CA ILE A 313 -44.34 76.19 31.63
C ILE A 313 -43.77 77.48 31.03
N GLU A 314 -43.25 77.45 29.80
CA GLU A 314 -42.75 78.66 29.11
C GLU A 314 -43.84 79.74 28.98
N GLN A 315 -45.06 79.34 28.62
CA GLN A 315 -46.20 80.25 28.48
C GLN A 315 -46.81 80.64 29.83
N PHE A 316 -46.49 79.94 30.91
CA PHE A 316 -47.10 80.12 32.21
C PHE A 316 -46.80 81.50 32.78
N ASP A 317 -45.58 82.01 32.58
CA ASP A 317 -45.17 83.31 33.12
C ASP A 317 -45.96 84.47 32.53
N GLU A 318 -46.43 84.36 31.28
CA GLU A 318 -47.21 85.38 30.56
C GLU A 318 -48.71 85.38 30.90
N LEU A 319 -49.22 84.37 31.60
CA LEU A 319 -50.64 84.25 31.97
C LEU A 319 -51.06 85.21 33.11
N THR A 320 -52.35 85.58 33.14
CA THR A 320 -52.91 86.40 34.22
C THR A 320 -53.00 85.62 35.54
N MET A 321 -53.04 86.31 36.68
CA MET A 321 -53.11 85.64 37.99
C MET A 321 -54.40 84.81 38.19
N ALA A 322 -55.49 85.15 37.51
CA ALA A 322 -56.71 84.35 37.56
C ALA A 322 -56.55 83.04 36.76
N ASP A 323 -55.90 83.08 35.61
CA ASP A 323 -55.66 81.91 34.75
C ASP A 323 -54.60 80.97 35.33
N LYS A 324 -53.61 81.52 36.04
CA LYS A 324 -52.61 80.75 36.80
C LYS A 324 -53.21 79.93 37.95
N LEU A 325 -54.37 80.34 38.47
CA LEU A 325 -55.07 79.71 39.59
C LEU A 325 -56.25 78.81 39.15
N ASP A 326 -56.52 78.69 37.84
CA ASP A 326 -57.58 77.82 37.33
C ASP A 326 -57.13 76.36 37.23
N ASP A 327 -57.40 75.60 38.30
CA ASP A 327 -57.16 74.15 38.39
C ASP A 327 -57.97 73.33 37.35
N LYS A 328 -58.97 73.91 36.68
CA LYS A 328 -59.72 73.19 35.62
C LYS A 328 -58.93 73.05 34.32
N SER A 329 -57.83 73.78 34.17
CA SER A 329 -56.90 73.67 33.02
C SER A 329 -55.83 72.56 33.19
N SER A 330 -55.93 71.78 34.27
CA SER A 330 -55.06 70.63 34.54
C SER A 330 -55.08 69.66 33.36
N ILE A 331 -53.94 69.50 32.69
CA ILE A 331 -53.79 68.49 31.65
C ILE A 331 -53.84 67.14 32.38
N GLU A 332 -54.87 66.33 32.12
CA GLU A 332 -54.88 64.92 32.54
C GLU A 332 -53.82 64.16 31.73
N VAL A 333 -52.56 64.29 32.14
CA VAL A 333 -51.46 63.48 31.63
C VAL A 333 -51.51 62.16 32.38
N LYS A 334 -52.01 61.09 31.74
CA LYS A 334 -51.94 59.75 32.31
C LYS A 334 -50.50 59.25 32.25
N PRO A 335 -49.86 58.94 33.39
CA PRO A 335 -48.51 58.38 33.36
C PRO A 335 -48.57 56.96 32.78
N LEU A 336 -47.79 56.70 31.73
CA LEU A 336 -47.51 55.33 31.30
C LEU A 336 -46.57 54.70 32.32
N ASN A 337 -47.13 54.04 33.33
CA ASN A 337 -46.35 53.50 34.46
C ASN A 337 -45.83 52.07 34.23
N ASP A 338 -46.35 51.36 33.24
CA ASP A 338 -46.01 49.95 33.03
C ASP A 338 -44.95 49.80 31.94
N VAL A 339 -43.67 49.80 32.35
CA VAL A 339 -42.57 49.45 31.46
C VAL A 339 -42.67 47.96 31.09
N PRO A 340 -42.74 47.60 29.80
CA PRO A 340 -42.81 46.20 29.38
C PRO A 340 -41.63 45.38 29.92
N LEU A 341 -41.91 44.18 30.43
CA LEU A 341 -40.90 43.28 30.99
C LEU A 341 -39.99 42.71 29.88
N LEU A 342 -38.68 42.71 30.10
CA LEU A 342 -37.66 42.12 29.21
C LEU A 342 -37.57 40.58 29.30
N THR A 343 -38.62 39.90 29.77
CA THR A 343 -38.67 38.44 29.94
C THR A 343 -38.41 37.68 28.65
N ALA A 344 -38.85 38.20 27.50
CA ALA A 344 -38.57 37.63 26.19
C ALA A 344 -37.07 37.65 25.84
N ALA A 345 -36.38 38.77 26.12
CA ALA A 345 -34.94 38.90 25.90
C ALA A 345 -34.13 37.99 26.84
N LYS A 346 -34.52 37.96 28.12
CA LYS A 346 -33.88 37.09 29.12
C LYS A 346 -34.02 35.60 28.78
N SER A 347 -35.17 35.16 28.31
CA SER A 347 -35.41 33.76 27.92
C SER A 347 -34.56 33.33 26.71
N ILE A 348 -34.37 34.22 25.74
CA ILE A 348 -33.51 33.96 24.57
C ILE A 348 -32.04 33.88 25.00
N LEU A 349 -31.59 34.82 25.84
CA LEU A 349 -30.25 34.80 26.42
C LEU A 349 -29.99 33.53 27.22
N GLU A 350 -30.95 33.07 28.03
CA GLU A 350 -30.85 31.83 28.80
C GLU A 350 -30.73 30.60 27.90
N LYS A 351 -31.52 30.53 26.81
CA LYS A 351 -31.42 29.47 25.79
C LYS A 351 -30.06 29.44 25.08
N LEU A 352 -29.42 30.60 24.86
CA LEU A 352 -28.10 30.71 24.25
C LEU A 352 -26.95 30.51 25.27
N SER A 353 -27.22 30.75 26.56
CA SER A 353 -26.24 30.59 27.65
C SER A 353 -26.05 29.14 28.07
N ASN A 354 -27.08 28.31 27.88
CA ASN A 354 -26.95 26.87 27.97
C ASN A 354 -26.15 26.40 26.76
N SER A 355 -24.86 26.12 26.93
CA SER A 355 -24.01 25.58 25.87
C SER A 355 -24.66 24.29 25.36
N VAL A 356 -25.25 24.35 24.17
CA VAL A 356 -25.71 23.14 23.49
C VAL A 356 -24.47 22.28 23.32
N ASP A 357 -24.44 21.10 23.93
CA ASP A 357 -23.36 20.14 23.70
C ASP A 357 -23.53 19.61 22.27
N TYR A 358 -22.98 20.36 21.32
CA TYR A 358 -23.07 20.08 19.89
C TYR A 358 -22.50 18.69 19.57
N LYS A 359 -21.55 18.18 20.36
CA LYS A 359 -21.02 16.83 20.24
C LYS A 359 -22.09 15.78 20.59
N GLN A 360 -22.80 15.97 21.69
CA GLN A 360 -23.88 15.08 22.11
C GLN A 360 -25.11 15.19 21.17
N ALA A 361 -25.43 16.37 20.66
CA ALA A 361 -26.54 16.59 19.72
C ALA A 361 -26.32 15.86 18.38
N ILE A 362 -25.08 15.85 17.88
CA ILE A 362 -24.68 15.11 16.68
C ILE A 362 -24.69 13.59 16.96
N GLN A 363 -24.22 13.15 18.14
CA GLN A 363 -24.24 11.73 18.53
C GLN A 363 -25.65 11.16 18.76
N ASN A 364 -26.59 11.97 19.23
CA ASN A 364 -27.96 11.56 19.53
C ASN A 364 -28.83 11.35 18.27
N GLN A 365 -28.40 11.86 17.10
CA GLN A 365 -28.93 11.41 15.80
C GLN A 365 -28.32 10.04 15.47
N LYS A 366 -28.79 9.02 16.22
CA LYS A 366 -28.21 7.68 16.27
C LYS A 366 -27.85 7.12 14.88
N ILE A 367 -26.57 6.81 14.73
CA ILE A 367 -26.04 5.89 13.73
C ILE A 367 -26.24 4.47 14.29
N PHE A 368 -27.35 3.83 13.93
CA PHE A 368 -27.50 2.36 13.86
C PHE A 368 -28.49 2.01 12.76
#